data_AF-A0A536VTB4-F1
#
_entry.id   AF-A0A536VTB4-F1
#
_cell.length_a   1.000
_cell.length_b   1.000
_cell.length_c   1.000
_cell.angle_alpha   90.00
_cell.angle_beta   90.00
_cell.angle_gamma   90.00
#
_symmetry.space_group_name_H-M   'P 1'
#
loop_
_entity.id
_entity.type
_entity.pdbx_description
1 polymer ?
#
loop_
_entity_poly.entity_id
_entity_poly.type
_entity_poly.pdbx_seq_one_letter_code
_entity_poly.pdbx_strand_id
1 'polypeptide(L)'
;LPYRLPLILGNELAGVVIRVGSRVRRFKPGDEVYARPDKNRIGTFAEFIAVSEDDLAIKPKSLTMEEAASIPLVGLTAWQALIEKAKLKKGQKVLIHAGSGGVGTFAIQLAKHVGATVATTTSTANIDLVRRLGADIVIDYKKDSFEEILRDCDVVLNSLDGETLEKSLRVLKPGGNLISISGPPDPEFARHLGLSRILELVMRLLSFRIRRQAKRHQVNYSFLFMRASGDQLRQIGSLIEKGAIRPVLDRVCPFESTKEAMAYVEKGRAKGKVVVKVR
;
A
#
# COMPACT_ATOMS: atom_id res chain seq x y z
N LEU A 1 1.98 0.90 17.98
CA LEU A 1 1.22 -0.33 18.32
C LEU A 1 1.88 -0.96 19.54
N PRO A 2 1.13 -1.40 20.57
CA PRO A 2 1.72 -2.00 21.76
C PRO A 2 2.12 -3.46 21.49
N TYR A 3 3.33 -3.69 21.00
CA TYR A 3 3.85 -5.04 20.84
C TYR A 3 4.48 -5.55 22.15
N ARG A 4 4.31 -6.84 22.43
CA ARG A 4 5.04 -7.52 23.52
C ARG A 4 6.36 -8.07 23.00
N LEU A 5 7.42 -7.93 23.79
CA LEU A 5 8.74 -8.51 23.49
C LEU A 5 8.88 -9.87 24.20
N PRO A 6 9.62 -10.84 23.60
CA PRO A 6 10.24 -10.79 22.27
C PRO A 6 9.21 -10.77 21.13
N LEU A 7 9.52 -10.04 20.05
CA LEU A 7 8.63 -9.86 18.90
C LEU A 7 9.30 -10.37 17.62
N ILE A 8 8.65 -11.30 16.92
CA ILE A 8 9.05 -11.70 15.57
C ILE A 8 8.52 -10.63 14.59
N LEU A 9 9.38 -10.15 13.69
CA LEU A 9 9.04 -9.14 12.69
C LEU A 9 8.47 -9.76 11.41
N GLY A 10 8.08 -8.91 10.46
CA GLY A 10 7.49 -9.31 9.17
C GLY A 10 5.97 -9.18 9.15
N ASN A 11 5.42 -8.57 8.10
CA ASN A 11 4.01 -8.16 8.02
C ASN A 11 3.21 -8.86 6.91
N GLU A 12 3.86 -9.67 6.08
CA GLU A 12 3.24 -10.32 4.93
C GLU A 12 3.98 -11.60 4.57
N LEU A 13 3.29 -12.53 3.91
CA LEU A 13 3.80 -13.86 3.57
C LEU A 13 3.17 -14.40 2.29
N ALA A 14 3.86 -15.36 1.69
CA ALA A 14 3.27 -16.43 0.91
C ALA A 14 3.83 -17.78 1.39
N GLY A 15 3.03 -18.84 1.34
CA GLY A 15 3.43 -20.15 1.83
C GLY A 15 2.36 -21.21 1.62
N VAL A 16 2.55 -22.37 2.25
CA VAL A 16 1.63 -23.51 2.14
C VAL A 16 0.95 -23.77 3.47
N VAL A 17 -0.36 -23.98 3.46
CA VAL A 17 -1.11 -24.37 4.65
C VAL A 17 -0.67 -25.76 5.10
N ILE A 18 -0.18 -25.88 6.33
CA ILE A 18 0.22 -27.19 6.91
C ILE A 18 -0.84 -27.77 7.84
N ARG A 19 -1.66 -26.93 8.48
CA ARG A 19 -2.70 -27.32 9.43
C ARG A 19 -3.74 -26.22 9.53
N VAL A 20 -4.99 -26.61 9.78
CA VAL A 20 -6.12 -25.69 9.97
C VAL A 20 -6.79 -25.90 11.33
N GLY A 21 -7.39 -24.84 11.88
CA GLY A 21 -8.19 -24.94 13.10
C GLY A 21 -9.54 -25.61 12.86
N SER A 22 -10.18 -26.13 13.91
CA SER A 22 -11.45 -26.88 13.81
C SER A 22 -12.62 -26.09 13.22
N ARG A 23 -12.56 -24.75 13.27
CA ARG A 23 -13.57 -23.85 12.70
C ARG A 23 -13.22 -23.30 11.32
N VAL A 24 -12.04 -23.61 10.78
CA VAL A 24 -11.66 -23.16 9.43
C VAL A 24 -12.50 -23.89 8.39
N ARG A 25 -12.97 -23.17 7.38
CA ARG A 25 -13.82 -23.71 6.30
C ARG A 25 -13.29 -23.43 4.90
N ARG A 26 -12.48 -22.39 4.73
CA ARG A 26 -12.05 -21.90 3.41
C ARG A 26 -10.73 -22.47 2.91
N PHE A 27 -9.96 -23.13 3.78
CA PHE A 27 -8.60 -23.59 3.49
C PHE A 27 -8.39 -25.01 4.01
N LYS A 28 -7.48 -25.73 3.38
CA LYS A 28 -7.04 -27.08 3.78
C LYS A 28 -5.52 -27.22 3.67
N PRO A 29 -4.91 -28.20 4.35
CA PRO A 29 -3.49 -28.51 4.15
C PRO A 29 -3.15 -28.71 2.67
N GLY A 30 -2.00 -28.17 2.25
CA GLY A 30 -1.53 -28.19 0.85
C GLY A 30 -1.94 -26.98 0.02
N ASP A 31 -2.87 -26.13 0.49
CA ASP A 31 -3.22 -24.91 -0.24
C ASP A 31 -2.04 -23.91 -0.24
N GLU A 32 -1.68 -23.39 -1.41
CA GLU A 32 -0.77 -22.24 -1.55
C GLU A 32 -1.52 -20.93 -1.27
N VAL A 33 -1.01 -20.13 -0.34
CA VAL A 33 -1.68 -18.95 0.18
C VAL A 33 -0.74 -17.76 0.30
N TYR A 34 -1.30 -16.56 0.34
CA TYR A 34 -0.61 -15.32 0.68
C TYR A 34 -1.50 -14.45 1.57
N ALA A 35 -0.86 -13.63 2.41
CA ALA A 35 -1.54 -12.80 3.37
C ALA A 35 -0.72 -11.62 3.85
N ARG A 36 -1.44 -10.60 4.30
CA ARG A 36 -0.98 -9.62 5.27
C ARG A 36 -1.70 -9.97 6.59
N PRO A 37 -1.07 -10.67 7.54
CA PRO A 37 -1.70 -11.00 8.82
C PRO A 37 -2.21 -9.76 9.59
N ASP A 38 -3.19 -9.93 10.48
CA ASP A 38 -3.61 -8.84 11.36
C ASP A 38 -2.43 -8.17 12.07
N LYS A 39 -2.55 -6.86 12.30
CA LYS A 39 -1.48 -6.04 12.89
C LYS A 39 -1.13 -6.46 14.31
N ASN A 40 -2.02 -7.14 15.03
CA ASN A 40 -1.76 -7.63 16.37
C ASN A 40 -1.08 -9.01 16.36
N ARG A 41 -0.87 -9.59 15.17
CA ARG A 41 -0.29 -10.92 14.98
C ARG A 41 0.64 -10.98 13.77
N ILE A 42 1.57 -10.03 13.73
CA ILE A 42 2.71 -10.04 12.80
C ILE A 42 3.65 -11.22 13.12
N GLY A 43 4.76 -11.33 12.40
CA GLY A 43 5.81 -12.33 12.68
C GLY A 43 6.08 -13.27 11.53
N THR A 44 6.09 -12.75 10.30
CA THR A 44 6.28 -13.57 9.09
C THR A 44 7.73 -13.88 8.76
N PHE A 45 8.70 -13.30 9.48
CA PHE A 45 10.10 -13.74 9.47
C PHE A 45 10.29 -14.96 10.37
N ALA A 46 9.56 -16.03 10.05
CA ALA A 46 9.59 -17.31 10.74
C ALA A 46 9.15 -18.42 9.77
N GLU A 47 9.54 -19.66 10.06
CA GLU A 47 9.12 -20.82 9.26
C GLU A 47 7.62 -21.09 9.31
N PHE A 48 6.96 -20.69 10.42
CA PHE A 48 5.55 -20.91 10.66
C PHE A 48 4.90 -19.71 11.32
N ILE A 49 3.67 -19.40 10.91
CA ILE A 49 2.80 -18.42 11.54
C ILE A 49 1.36 -18.91 11.44
N ALA A 50 0.56 -18.61 12.47
CA ALA A 50 -0.87 -18.84 12.42
C ALA A 50 -1.57 -17.54 12.02
N VAL A 51 -2.43 -17.61 10.99
CA VAL A 51 -3.14 -16.47 10.40
C VAL A 51 -4.64 -16.73 10.47
N SER A 52 -5.44 -15.69 10.65
CA SER A 52 -6.90 -15.81 10.57
C SER A 52 -7.30 -16.22 9.14
N GLU A 53 -8.30 -17.09 8.98
CA GLU A 53 -8.83 -17.40 7.65
C GLU A 53 -9.43 -16.16 6.94
N ASP A 54 -9.82 -15.14 7.71
CA ASP A 54 -10.32 -13.85 7.17
C ASP A 54 -9.24 -12.99 6.51
N ASP A 55 -7.96 -13.21 6.86
CA ASP A 55 -6.83 -12.41 6.36
C ASP A 55 -6.10 -13.11 5.20
N LEU A 56 -6.52 -14.33 4.86
CA LEU A 56 -5.81 -15.25 3.97
C LEU A 56 -6.49 -15.35 2.61
N ALA A 57 -5.69 -15.53 1.55
CA ALA A 57 -6.19 -15.82 0.20
C ALA A 57 -5.34 -16.89 -0.49
N ILE A 58 -5.97 -17.64 -1.42
CA ILE A 58 -5.26 -18.59 -2.30
C ILE A 58 -4.37 -17.81 -3.27
N LYS A 59 -3.09 -18.17 -3.31
CA LYS A 59 -2.07 -17.61 -4.20
C LYS A 59 -2.50 -17.65 -5.66
N PRO A 60 -2.29 -16.58 -6.45
CA PRO A 60 -2.45 -16.69 -7.90
C PRO A 60 -1.48 -17.77 -8.40
N LYS A 61 -1.98 -18.65 -9.26
CA LYS A 61 -1.22 -19.76 -9.83
C LYS A 61 -0.12 -19.25 -10.77
N SER A 62 -0.34 -18.10 -11.38
CA SER A 62 0.62 -17.43 -12.27
C SER A 62 1.86 -16.86 -11.55
N LEU A 63 1.86 -16.74 -10.22
CA LEU A 63 2.98 -16.18 -9.47
C LEU A 63 3.86 -17.26 -8.84
N THR A 64 5.14 -16.95 -8.64
CA THR A 64 6.00 -17.70 -7.69
C THR A 64 5.63 -17.37 -6.23
N MET A 65 6.19 -18.09 -5.26
CA MET A 65 5.99 -17.78 -3.84
C MET A 65 6.59 -16.41 -3.49
N GLU A 66 7.78 -16.11 -3.98
CA GLU A 66 8.47 -14.85 -3.74
C GLU A 66 7.68 -13.67 -4.32
N GLU A 67 7.15 -13.84 -5.54
CA GLU A 67 6.29 -12.86 -6.18
C GLU A 67 5.00 -12.63 -5.39
N ALA A 68 4.33 -13.70 -4.96
CA ALA A 68 3.11 -13.59 -4.18
C ALA A 68 3.35 -12.92 -2.82
N ALA A 69 4.47 -13.21 -2.15
CA ALA A 69 4.84 -12.60 -0.87
C ALA A 69 5.07 -11.08 -0.98
N SER A 70 5.31 -10.56 -2.20
CA SER A 70 5.53 -9.13 -2.43
C SER A 70 4.23 -8.31 -2.49
N ILE A 71 3.07 -8.96 -2.63
CA ILE A 71 1.79 -8.31 -2.94
C ILE A 71 0.99 -7.85 -1.71
N PRO A 72 0.78 -8.65 -0.65
CA PRO A 72 -0.31 -8.42 0.30
C PRO A 72 -0.38 -7.02 0.89
N LEU A 73 0.73 -6.52 1.44
CA LEU A 73 0.77 -5.22 2.11
C LEU A 73 0.50 -4.08 1.13
N VAL A 74 1.19 -4.08 0.00
CA VAL A 74 1.12 -2.98 -0.98
C VAL A 74 -0.18 -3.03 -1.78
N GLY A 75 -0.65 -4.22 -2.12
CA GLY A 75 -1.91 -4.45 -2.82
C GLY A 75 -3.10 -4.01 -1.99
N LEU A 76 -3.17 -4.43 -0.71
CA LEU A 76 -4.24 -3.99 0.19
C LEU A 76 -4.21 -2.48 0.43
N THR A 77 -3.02 -1.91 0.57
CA THR A 77 -2.86 -0.46 0.76
C THR A 77 -3.38 0.31 -0.45
N ALA A 78 -2.97 -0.07 -1.66
CA ALA A 78 -3.41 0.57 -2.90
C ALA A 78 -4.92 0.36 -3.16
N TRP A 79 -5.43 -0.86 -2.90
CA TRP A 79 -6.85 -1.17 -3.04
C TRP A 79 -7.72 -0.32 -2.13
N GLN A 80 -7.38 -0.28 -0.84
CA GLN A 80 -8.14 0.50 0.14
C GLN A 80 -8.03 2.01 -0.13
N ALA A 81 -6.89 2.49 -0.61
CA ALA A 81 -6.73 3.89 -0.99
C ALA A 81 -7.58 4.26 -2.20
N LEU A 82 -7.41 3.54 -3.31
CA LEU A 82 -7.95 3.96 -4.60
C LEU A 82 -9.39 3.49 -4.83
N ILE A 83 -9.72 2.25 -4.45
CA ILE A 83 -11.02 1.64 -4.74
C ILE A 83 -12.02 1.95 -3.62
N GLU A 84 -11.62 1.80 -2.37
CA GLU A 84 -12.54 1.92 -1.24
C GLU A 84 -12.72 3.36 -0.75
N LYS A 85 -11.63 4.05 -0.41
CA LYS A 85 -11.68 5.41 0.13
C LYS A 85 -11.89 6.45 -0.96
N ALA A 86 -11.03 6.48 -1.99
CA ALA A 86 -11.13 7.48 -3.05
C ALA A 86 -12.25 7.18 -4.06
N LYS A 87 -12.70 5.91 -4.15
CA LYS A 87 -13.70 5.44 -5.12
C LYS A 87 -13.36 5.88 -6.54
N LEU A 88 -12.09 5.69 -6.92
CA LEU A 88 -11.55 6.09 -8.22
C LEU A 88 -12.37 5.49 -9.36
N LYS A 89 -12.70 6.31 -10.35
CA LYS A 89 -13.50 5.95 -11.52
C LYS A 89 -12.72 6.16 -12.81
N LYS A 90 -13.15 5.45 -13.86
CA LYS A 90 -12.67 5.66 -15.22
C LYS A 90 -12.76 7.15 -15.62
N GLY A 91 -11.72 7.65 -16.28
CA GLY A 91 -11.63 9.03 -16.76
C GLY A 91 -11.16 10.04 -15.71
N GLN A 92 -11.02 9.65 -14.43
CA GLN A 92 -10.46 10.52 -13.40
C GLN A 92 -8.93 10.62 -13.52
N LYS A 93 -8.36 11.72 -13.02
CA LYS A 93 -6.91 11.92 -12.93
C LYS A 93 -6.42 11.67 -11.51
N VAL A 94 -5.44 10.77 -11.36
CA VAL A 94 -4.83 10.45 -10.06
C VAL A 94 -3.34 10.76 -10.05
N LEU A 95 -2.87 11.42 -8.99
CA LEU A 95 -1.45 11.56 -8.69
C LEU A 95 -1.04 10.52 -7.65
N ILE A 96 -0.02 9.71 -7.97
CA ILE A 96 0.58 8.73 -7.07
C ILE A 96 2.01 9.14 -6.78
N HIS A 97 2.31 9.54 -5.55
CA HIS A 97 3.68 9.83 -5.16
C HIS A 97 4.52 8.57 -5.01
N ALA A 98 5.83 8.72 -5.19
CA ALA A 98 6.82 7.63 -5.08
C ALA A 98 6.47 6.40 -5.94
N GLY A 99 6.16 6.63 -7.22
CA GLY A 99 5.63 5.62 -8.14
C GLY A 99 6.49 4.37 -8.31
N SER A 100 7.80 4.48 -8.08
CA SER A 100 8.73 3.34 -8.16
C SER A 100 8.86 2.52 -6.87
N GLY A 101 8.22 2.93 -5.78
CA GLY A 101 8.22 2.21 -4.52
C GLY A 101 7.21 1.06 -4.49
N GLY A 102 7.18 0.31 -3.39
CA GLY A 102 6.28 -0.85 -3.24
C GLY A 102 4.80 -0.53 -3.48
N VAL A 103 4.25 0.47 -2.80
CA VAL A 103 2.84 0.87 -3.00
C VAL A 103 2.64 1.53 -4.36
N GLY A 104 3.55 2.41 -4.79
CA GLY A 104 3.45 3.14 -6.05
C GLY A 104 3.37 2.22 -7.26
N THR A 105 4.23 1.21 -7.34
CA THR A 105 4.28 0.27 -8.48
C THR A 105 3.00 -0.53 -8.63
N PHE A 106 2.35 -0.91 -7.52
CA PHE A 106 1.04 -1.56 -7.54
C PHE A 106 -0.08 -0.57 -7.87
N ALA A 107 -0.08 0.60 -7.22
CA ALA A 107 -1.13 1.62 -7.36
C ALA A 107 -1.23 2.18 -8.79
N ILE A 108 -0.10 2.36 -9.49
CA ILE A 108 -0.08 2.81 -10.90
C ILE A 108 -0.86 1.82 -11.78
N GLN A 109 -0.56 0.52 -11.65
CA GLN A 109 -1.21 -0.53 -12.45
C GLN A 109 -2.70 -0.63 -12.11
N LEU A 110 -3.05 -0.57 -10.82
CA LEU A 110 -4.45 -0.60 -10.37
C LEU A 110 -5.24 0.60 -10.91
N ALA A 111 -4.70 1.82 -10.80
CA ALA A 111 -5.32 3.01 -11.34
C ALA A 111 -5.48 2.94 -12.86
N LYS A 112 -4.48 2.41 -13.57
CA LYS A 112 -4.55 2.24 -15.01
C LYS A 112 -5.61 1.21 -15.40
N HIS A 113 -5.73 0.12 -14.66
CA HIS A 113 -6.78 -0.89 -14.84
C HIS A 113 -8.19 -0.30 -14.65
N VAL A 114 -8.37 0.60 -13.70
CA VAL A 114 -9.64 1.36 -13.51
C VAL A 114 -9.95 2.27 -14.71
N GLY A 115 -8.95 2.61 -15.53
CA GLY A 115 -9.08 3.52 -16.65
C GLY A 115 -8.92 4.99 -16.24
N ALA A 116 -8.18 5.27 -15.17
CA ALA A 116 -7.77 6.61 -14.78
C ALA A 116 -6.55 7.09 -15.59
N THR A 117 -6.38 8.41 -15.69
CA THR A 117 -5.13 9.03 -16.13
C THR A 117 -4.18 9.09 -14.94
N VAL A 118 -3.01 8.46 -15.07
CA VAL A 118 -2.08 8.27 -13.95
C VAL A 118 -0.91 9.24 -14.06
N ALA A 119 -0.83 10.17 -13.10
CA ALA A 119 0.35 10.97 -12.85
C ALA A 119 1.18 10.37 -11.71
N THR A 120 2.50 10.43 -11.79
CA THR A 120 3.36 9.94 -10.71
C THR A 120 4.66 10.71 -10.58
N THR A 121 5.19 10.79 -9.35
CA THR A 121 6.54 11.30 -9.09
C THR A 121 7.52 10.14 -8.92
N THR A 122 8.69 10.25 -9.55
CA THR A 122 9.78 9.29 -9.39
C THR A 122 11.14 9.94 -9.66
N SER A 123 12.23 9.22 -9.40
CA SER A 123 13.57 9.68 -9.74
C SER A 123 13.87 9.39 -11.22
N THR A 124 14.75 10.17 -11.83
CA THR A 124 15.20 9.99 -13.23
C THR A 124 15.44 8.53 -13.62
N ALA A 125 16.14 7.76 -12.77
CA ALA A 125 16.52 6.38 -13.04
C ALA A 125 15.36 5.36 -13.06
N ASN A 126 14.15 5.79 -12.69
CA ASN A 126 12.97 4.94 -12.58
C ASN A 126 11.83 5.38 -13.51
N ILE A 127 12.06 6.38 -14.37
CA ILE A 127 11.05 6.88 -15.32
C ILE A 127 10.54 5.75 -16.21
N ASP A 128 11.44 4.95 -16.80
CA ASP A 128 11.03 3.88 -17.72
C ASP A 128 10.25 2.78 -17.00
N LEU A 129 10.57 2.52 -15.72
CA LEU A 129 9.81 1.58 -14.90
C LEU A 129 8.37 2.05 -14.77
N VAL A 130 8.14 3.27 -14.28
CA VAL A 130 6.78 3.74 -14.02
C VAL A 130 5.95 3.93 -15.30
N ARG A 131 6.59 4.30 -16.43
CA ARG A 131 5.93 4.32 -17.75
C ARG A 131 5.45 2.94 -18.16
N ARG A 132 6.30 1.92 -18.05
CA ARG A 132 5.91 0.52 -18.35
C ARG A 132 4.81 -0.01 -17.45
N LEU A 133 4.64 0.56 -16.25
CA LEU A 133 3.55 0.20 -15.34
C LEU A 133 2.23 0.91 -15.67
N GLY A 134 2.24 1.91 -16.55
CA GLY A 134 1.04 2.60 -17.04
C GLY A 134 0.90 4.06 -16.60
N ALA A 135 1.97 4.69 -16.09
CA ALA A 135 1.95 6.12 -15.81
C ALA A 135 1.89 6.93 -17.11
N ASP A 136 0.89 7.82 -17.22
CA ASP A 136 0.67 8.72 -18.35
C ASP A 136 1.50 10.01 -18.22
N ILE A 137 1.61 10.53 -16.99
CA ILE A 137 2.36 11.75 -16.67
C ILE A 137 3.44 11.38 -15.64
N VAL A 138 4.71 11.51 -16.02
CA VAL A 138 5.84 11.17 -15.16
C VAL A 138 6.63 12.42 -14.82
N ILE A 139 6.73 12.71 -13.52
CA ILE A 139 7.42 13.88 -12.99
C ILE A 139 8.72 13.41 -12.32
N ASP A 140 9.85 13.88 -12.85
CA ASP A 140 11.15 13.68 -12.24
C ASP A 140 11.34 14.71 -11.13
N TYR A 141 11.14 14.31 -9.89
CA TYR A 141 11.16 15.25 -8.75
C TYR A 141 12.54 15.92 -8.54
N LYS A 142 13.58 15.46 -9.23
CA LYS A 142 14.91 16.09 -9.21
C LYS A 142 15.02 17.30 -10.14
N LYS A 143 14.08 17.43 -11.07
CA LYS A 143 14.10 18.44 -12.14
C LYS A 143 12.87 19.33 -12.10
N ASP A 144 11.73 18.74 -11.74
CA ASP A 144 10.42 19.35 -11.89
C ASP A 144 9.66 19.36 -10.57
N SER A 145 8.87 20.43 -10.37
CA SER A 145 7.90 20.56 -9.29
C SER A 145 6.53 20.04 -9.77
N PHE A 146 5.98 19.03 -9.11
CA PHE A 146 4.72 18.42 -9.54
C PHE A 146 3.55 19.41 -9.48
N GLU A 147 3.60 20.35 -8.55
CA GLU A 147 2.57 21.38 -8.32
C GLU A 147 2.51 22.46 -9.41
N GLU A 148 3.57 22.58 -10.21
CA GLU A 148 3.63 23.49 -11.36
C GLU A 148 3.06 22.83 -12.62
N ILE A 149 3.18 21.50 -12.71
CA ILE A 149 2.77 20.69 -13.87
C ILE A 149 1.32 20.21 -13.74
N LEU A 150 0.93 19.79 -12.53
CA LEU A 150 -0.36 19.15 -12.30
C LEU A 150 -1.40 20.14 -11.79
N ARG A 151 -2.58 20.04 -12.40
CA ARG A 151 -3.81 20.73 -11.99
C ARG A 151 -5.00 19.78 -12.14
N ASP A 152 -6.04 20.07 -11.39
CA ASP A 152 -7.34 19.41 -11.45
C ASP A 152 -7.29 17.88 -11.30
N CYS A 153 -6.46 17.38 -10.39
CA CYS A 153 -6.47 15.98 -10.00
C CYS A 153 -7.76 15.66 -9.23
N ASP A 154 -8.34 14.48 -9.49
CA ASP A 154 -9.47 13.94 -8.72
C ASP A 154 -8.99 13.31 -7.41
N VAL A 155 -7.84 12.62 -7.46
CA VAL A 155 -7.31 11.83 -6.37
C VAL A 155 -5.80 12.08 -6.24
N VAL A 156 -5.30 12.16 -5.01
CA VAL A 156 -3.87 12.05 -4.71
C VAL A 156 -3.65 10.92 -3.72
N LEU A 157 -2.74 10.00 -4.03
CA LEU A 157 -2.20 9.02 -3.09
C LEU A 157 -0.82 9.50 -2.63
N ASN A 158 -0.74 9.96 -1.38
CA ASN A 158 0.48 10.45 -0.79
C ASN A 158 1.16 9.41 0.12
N SER A 159 2.46 9.23 -0.07
CA SER A 159 3.32 8.41 0.78
C SER A 159 4.60 9.14 1.21
N LEU A 160 4.64 10.46 0.99
CA LEU A 160 5.79 11.31 1.28
C LEU A 160 5.52 12.18 2.51
N ASP A 161 6.42 13.11 2.79
CA ASP A 161 6.42 13.95 3.97
C ASP A 161 5.26 14.96 4.04
N GLY A 162 5.22 15.72 5.14
CA GLY A 162 4.19 16.73 5.39
C GLY A 162 4.21 17.88 4.39
N GLU A 163 5.38 18.27 3.88
CA GLU A 163 5.47 19.35 2.89
C GLU A 163 4.85 18.92 1.56
N THR A 164 5.20 17.72 1.09
CA THR A 164 4.62 17.14 -0.14
C THR A 164 3.11 16.97 0.01
N LEU A 165 2.65 16.55 1.18
CA LEU A 165 1.24 16.45 1.53
C LEU A 165 0.52 17.81 1.43
N GLU A 166 1.08 18.88 1.99
CA GLU A 166 0.48 20.23 1.92
C GLU A 166 0.45 20.76 0.48
N LYS A 167 1.48 20.50 -0.32
CA LYS A 167 1.54 20.87 -1.76
C LYS A 167 0.53 20.08 -2.59
N SER A 168 0.35 18.81 -2.29
CA SER A 168 -0.61 17.91 -2.94
C SER A 168 -2.06 18.37 -2.83
N LEU A 169 -2.43 19.09 -1.77
CA LEU A 169 -3.77 19.66 -1.66
C LEU A 169 -4.06 20.71 -2.75
N ARG A 170 -3.03 21.35 -3.30
CA ARG A 170 -3.16 22.45 -4.27
C ARG A 170 -3.37 21.99 -5.70
N VAL A 171 -3.03 20.73 -6.01
CA VAL A 171 -3.18 20.15 -7.35
C VAL A 171 -4.54 19.48 -7.54
N LEU A 172 -5.29 19.27 -6.45
CA LEU A 172 -6.63 18.70 -6.47
C LEU A 172 -7.66 19.73 -6.95
N LYS A 173 -8.64 19.28 -7.72
CA LYS A 173 -9.84 20.06 -8.00
C LYS A 173 -10.76 20.13 -6.78
N PRO A 174 -11.68 21.11 -6.67
CA PRO A 174 -12.70 21.12 -5.63
C PRO A 174 -13.47 19.78 -5.56
N GLY A 175 -13.65 19.26 -4.35
CA GLY A 175 -14.23 17.93 -4.09
C GLY A 175 -13.28 16.75 -4.29
N GLY A 176 -12.04 16.99 -4.71
CA GLY A 176 -11.00 15.96 -4.86
C GLY A 176 -10.60 15.32 -3.53
N ASN A 177 -10.00 14.12 -3.60
CA ASN A 177 -9.66 13.31 -2.43
C ASN A 177 -8.14 13.11 -2.32
N LEU A 178 -7.56 13.59 -1.21
CA LEU A 178 -6.20 13.21 -0.82
C LEU A 178 -6.27 12.06 0.18
N ILE A 179 -5.74 10.91 -0.21
CA ILE A 179 -5.54 9.76 0.68
C ILE A 179 -4.05 9.66 1.03
N SER A 180 -3.73 9.77 2.31
CA SER A 180 -2.34 9.73 2.77
C SER A 180 -2.05 8.46 3.57
N ILE A 181 -0.99 7.74 3.22
CA ILE A 181 -0.46 6.58 3.97
C ILE A 181 0.72 6.94 4.87
N SER A 182 1.10 8.23 4.86
CA SER A 182 2.08 8.87 5.72
C SER A 182 1.51 10.17 6.29
N GLY A 183 2.17 10.77 7.27
CA GLY A 183 1.70 12.01 7.90
C GLY A 183 0.76 11.78 9.09
N PRO A 184 0.11 12.84 9.60
CA PRO A 184 -0.59 12.76 10.88
C PRO A 184 -1.89 11.95 10.76
N PRO A 185 -2.14 11.02 11.70
CA PRO A 185 -3.41 10.31 11.78
C PRO A 185 -4.56 11.28 12.04
N ASP A 186 -5.72 10.99 11.46
CA ASP A 186 -6.94 11.78 11.63
C ASP A 186 -7.92 11.13 12.64
N PRO A 187 -9.00 11.84 13.03
CA PRO A 187 -10.01 11.26 13.93
C PRO A 187 -10.71 10.02 13.36
N GLU A 188 -10.80 9.92 12.02
CA GLU A 188 -11.43 8.78 11.37
C GLU A 188 -10.64 7.50 11.64
N PHE A 189 -9.30 7.58 11.57
CA PHE A 189 -8.40 6.51 11.97
C PHE A 189 -8.60 6.08 13.43
N ALA A 190 -8.78 7.02 14.37
CA ALA A 190 -9.05 6.69 15.77
C ALA A 190 -10.30 5.83 15.93
N ARG A 191 -11.39 6.24 15.27
CA ARG A 191 -12.69 5.55 15.32
C ARG A 191 -12.62 4.18 14.66
N HIS A 192 -11.96 4.05 13.52
CA HIS A 192 -11.76 2.77 12.85
C HIS A 192 -10.96 1.78 13.69
N LEU A 193 -10.05 2.27 14.54
CA LEU A 193 -9.29 1.43 15.45
C LEU A 193 -9.98 1.20 16.81
N GLY A 194 -11.19 1.72 17.02
CA GLY A 194 -11.90 1.60 18.29
C GLY A 194 -11.15 2.27 19.46
N LEU A 195 -10.36 3.32 19.19
CA LEU A 195 -9.60 4.02 20.22
C LEU A 195 -10.49 4.91 21.09
N SER A 196 -9.99 5.27 22.27
CA SER A 196 -10.72 6.13 23.21
C SER A 196 -10.97 7.53 22.64
N ARG A 197 -12.03 8.20 23.14
CA ARG A 197 -12.36 9.59 22.75
C ARG A 197 -11.21 10.58 23.00
N ILE A 198 -10.36 10.31 23.99
CA ILE A 198 -9.15 11.10 24.27
C ILE A 198 -8.16 10.98 23.11
N LEU A 199 -7.90 9.75 22.63
CA LEU A 199 -7.01 9.53 21.49
C LEU A 199 -7.59 10.11 20.19
N GLU A 200 -8.91 10.05 20.00
CA GLU A 200 -9.58 10.74 18.90
C GLU A 200 -9.34 12.26 18.93
N LEU A 201 -9.43 12.89 20.11
CA LEU A 201 -9.13 14.31 20.28
C LEU A 201 -7.67 14.63 19.98
N VAL A 202 -6.73 13.79 20.42
CA VAL A 202 -5.29 13.95 20.11
C VAL A 202 -5.06 13.89 18.60
N MET A 203 -5.60 12.89 17.91
CA MET A 203 -5.48 12.78 16.44
C MET A 203 -6.15 13.96 15.72
N ARG A 204 -7.25 14.50 16.28
CA ARG A 204 -7.88 15.74 15.79
C ARG A 204 -6.94 16.93 15.82
N LEU A 205 -6.14 17.07 16.88
CA LEU A 205 -5.15 18.14 17.02
C LEU A 205 -3.95 17.92 16.09
N LEU A 206 -3.41 16.70 16.03
CA LEU A 206 -2.28 16.34 15.16
C LEU A 206 -2.58 16.61 13.67
N SER A 207 -3.79 16.28 13.21
CA SER A 207 -4.23 16.51 11.84
C SER A 207 -4.92 17.86 11.62
N PHE A 208 -4.95 18.77 12.62
CA PHE A 208 -5.73 20.01 12.53
C PHE A 208 -5.28 20.90 11.36
N ARG A 209 -3.96 21.11 11.22
CA ARG A 209 -3.39 21.98 10.19
C ARG A 209 -3.74 21.50 8.79
N ILE A 210 -3.48 20.22 8.49
CA ILE A 210 -3.75 19.66 7.17
C ILE A 210 -5.24 19.63 6.84
N ARG A 211 -6.11 19.27 7.80
CA ARG A 211 -7.57 19.28 7.58
C ARG A 211 -8.11 20.69 7.37
N ARG A 212 -7.57 21.68 8.08
CA ARG A 212 -7.94 23.10 7.86
C ARG A 212 -7.53 23.56 6.47
N GLN A 213 -6.34 23.18 6.01
CA GLN A 213 -5.87 23.49 4.66
C GLN A 213 -6.71 22.80 3.58
N ALA A 214 -7.02 21.50 3.76
CA ALA A 214 -7.89 20.77 2.84
C ALA A 214 -9.26 21.44 2.72
N LYS A 215 -9.86 21.85 3.85
CA LYS A 215 -11.13 22.62 3.84
C LYS A 215 -11.02 23.95 3.10
N ARG A 216 -9.91 24.68 3.24
CA ARG A 216 -9.67 25.94 2.51
C ARG A 216 -9.59 25.74 1.00
N HIS A 217 -8.99 24.63 0.56
CA HIS A 217 -8.95 24.24 -0.85
C HIS A 217 -10.22 23.53 -1.33
N GLN A 218 -11.23 23.35 -0.47
CA GLN A 218 -12.47 22.63 -0.77
C GLN A 218 -12.24 21.18 -1.19
N VAL A 219 -11.26 20.51 -0.58
CA VAL A 219 -10.89 19.11 -0.86
C VAL A 219 -10.98 18.25 0.41
N ASN A 220 -11.02 16.94 0.21
CA ASN A 220 -11.07 15.97 1.29
C ASN A 220 -9.67 15.45 1.62
N TYR A 221 -9.40 15.25 2.90
CA TYR A 221 -8.20 14.57 3.40
C TYR A 221 -8.63 13.38 4.25
N SER A 222 -8.03 12.22 4.00
CA SER A 222 -8.18 11.03 4.84
C SER A 222 -6.83 10.35 5.05
N PHE A 223 -6.53 10.00 6.31
CA PHE A 223 -5.42 9.13 6.63
C PHE A 223 -5.84 7.67 6.44
N LEU A 224 -5.02 6.90 5.71
CA LEU A 224 -5.24 5.48 5.52
C LEU A 224 -4.23 4.67 6.33
N PHE A 225 -4.77 3.83 7.21
CA PHE A 225 -4.03 2.73 7.79
C PHE A 225 -4.62 1.42 7.26
N MET A 226 -3.79 0.67 6.54
CA MET A 226 -4.25 -0.55 5.86
C MET A 226 -4.67 -1.62 6.87
N ARG A 227 -5.74 -2.33 6.53
CA ARG A 227 -6.24 -3.50 7.26
C ARG A 227 -6.06 -4.79 6.46
N ALA A 228 -5.87 -5.89 7.17
CA ALA A 228 -5.85 -7.22 6.58
C ALA A 228 -7.22 -7.55 5.96
N SER A 229 -7.22 -8.25 4.82
CA SER A 229 -8.44 -8.73 4.17
C SER A 229 -8.13 -9.79 3.11
N GLY A 230 -8.43 -11.04 3.41
CA GLY A 230 -8.36 -12.16 2.45
C GLY A 230 -9.29 -11.94 1.26
N ASP A 231 -10.43 -11.29 1.46
CA ASP A 231 -11.41 -11.02 0.40
C ASP A 231 -10.87 -10.04 -0.65
N GLN A 232 -10.25 -8.95 -0.20
CA GLN A 232 -9.58 -8.00 -1.10
C GLN A 232 -8.37 -8.66 -1.78
N LEU A 233 -7.61 -9.49 -1.05
CA LEU A 233 -6.53 -10.26 -1.66
C LEU A 233 -7.05 -11.19 -2.77
N ARG A 234 -8.19 -11.87 -2.60
CA ARG A 234 -8.79 -12.69 -3.67
C ARG A 234 -9.16 -11.86 -4.90
N GLN A 235 -9.70 -10.66 -4.72
CA GLN A 235 -10.00 -9.74 -5.83
C GLN A 235 -8.72 -9.29 -6.55
N ILE A 236 -7.69 -8.91 -5.79
CA ILE A 236 -6.37 -8.58 -6.31
C ILE A 236 -5.78 -9.77 -7.08
N GLY A 237 -5.89 -10.98 -6.53
CA GLY A 237 -5.43 -12.21 -7.19
C GLY A 237 -6.08 -12.41 -8.55
N SER A 238 -7.40 -12.16 -8.67
CA SER A 238 -8.08 -12.22 -9.96
C SER A 238 -7.55 -11.21 -10.99
N LEU A 239 -7.14 -10.01 -10.55
CA LEU A 239 -6.52 -9.02 -11.45
C LEU A 239 -5.14 -9.47 -11.93
N ILE A 240 -4.37 -10.10 -11.04
CA ILE A 240 -3.06 -10.66 -11.37
C ILE A 240 -3.20 -11.80 -12.38
N GLU A 241 -4.13 -12.73 -12.18
CA GLU A 241 -4.37 -13.83 -13.12
C GLU A 241 -4.81 -13.34 -14.51
N LYS A 242 -5.50 -12.20 -14.58
CA LYS A 242 -5.89 -11.55 -15.84
C LYS A 242 -4.75 -10.74 -16.47
N GLY A 243 -3.57 -10.71 -15.86
CA GLY A 243 -2.41 -9.94 -16.32
C GLY A 243 -2.55 -8.43 -16.15
N ALA A 244 -3.57 -7.94 -15.43
CA ALA A 244 -3.79 -6.50 -15.23
C ALA A 244 -2.79 -5.89 -14.24
N ILE A 245 -2.24 -6.72 -13.34
CA ILE A 245 -1.25 -6.32 -12.34
C ILE A 245 -0.15 -7.37 -12.32
N ARG A 246 1.10 -6.92 -12.35
CA ARG A 246 2.29 -7.75 -12.18
C ARG A 246 3.09 -7.31 -10.94
N PRO A 247 3.72 -8.25 -10.22
CA PRO A 247 4.61 -7.93 -9.11
C PRO A 247 5.85 -7.17 -9.61
N VAL A 248 6.41 -6.31 -8.76
CA VAL A 248 7.68 -5.61 -9.02
C VAL A 248 8.62 -5.91 -7.88
N LEU A 249 9.53 -6.86 -8.09
CA LEU A 249 10.57 -7.22 -7.13
C LEU A 249 11.88 -6.52 -7.48
N ASP A 250 12.54 -6.06 -6.43
CA ASP A 250 13.89 -5.53 -6.50
C ASP A 250 14.91 -6.61 -6.17
N ARG A 251 14.65 -7.37 -5.10
CA ARG A 251 15.57 -8.36 -4.57
C ARG A 251 14.84 -9.44 -3.79
N VAL A 252 15.35 -10.67 -3.90
CA VAL A 252 15.06 -11.77 -3.00
C VAL A 252 16.31 -12.03 -2.16
N CYS A 253 16.18 -11.99 -0.84
CA CYS A 253 17.26 -12.23 0.11
C CYS A 253 16.99 -13.56 0.85
N PRO A 254 18.01 -14.37 1.15
CA PRO A 254 17.85 -15.54 2.00
C PRO A 254 17.52 -15.12 3.44
N PHE A 255 16.91 -16.03 4.22
CA PHE A 255 16.44 -15.76 5.57
C PHE A 255 17.54 -15.27 6.51
N GLU A 256 18.73 -15.84 6.37
CA GLU A 256 19.93 -15.52 7.14
C GLU A 256 20.36 -14.06 6.91
N SER A 257 20.02 -13.50 5.74
CA SER A 257 20.33 -12.11 5.37
C SER A 257 19.20 -11.12 5.66
N THR A 258 18.27 -11.45 6.57
CA THR A 258 17.14 -10.58 6.92
C THR A 258 17.62 -9.22 7.44
N LYS A 259 18.71 -9.17 8.22
CA LYS A 259 19.26 -7.92 8.76
C LYS A 259 19.74 -6.99 7.63
N GLU A 260 20.46 -7.54 6.66
CA GLU A 260 20.97 -6.82 5.51
C GLU A 260 19.83 -6.37 4.58
N ALA A 261 18.79 -7.20 4.43
CA ALA A 261 17.59 -6.85 3.69
C ALA A 261 16.88 -5.63 4.31
N MET A 262 16.74 -5.61 5.64
CA MET A 262 16.17 -4.48 6.37
C MET A 262 17.01 -3.21 6.20
N ALA A 263 18.33 -3.31 6.39
CA ALA A 263 19.25 -2.18 6.20
C ALA A 263 19.26 -1.66 4.74
N TYR A 264 18.99 -2.52 3.75
CA TYR A 264 18.84 -2.11 2.36
C TYR A 264 17.54 -1.32 2.14
N VAL A 265 16.41 -1.79 2.68
CA VAL A 265 15.11 -1.12 2.58
C VAL A 265 15.12 0.25 3.27
N GLU A 266 15.79 0.36 4.43
CA GLU A 266 15.91 1.62 5.17
C GLU A 266 16.63 2.73 4.39
N LYS A 267 17.44 2.40 3.38
CA LYS A 267 18.08 3.39 2.49
C LYS A 267 17.07 4.10 1.58
N GLY A 268 15.83 3.61 1.47
CA GLY A 268 14.77 4.22 0.67
C GLY A 268 14.99 4.15 -0.84
N ARG A 269 15.89 3.29 -1.32
CA ARG A 269 16.26 3.17 -2.74
C ARG A 269 15.64 1.97 -3.46
N ALA A 270 14.84 1.19 -2.76
CA ALA A 270 14.26 -0.03 -3.31
C ALA A 270 13.27 0.26 -4.45
N LYS A 271 13.34 -0.53 -5.53
CA LYS A 271 12.45 -0.46 -6.69
C LYS A 271 11.37 -1.53 -6.57
N GLY A 272 10.20 -1.16 -6.06
CA GLY A 272 9.15 -2.12 -5.72
C GLY A 272 9.43 -2.79 -4.37
N LYS A 273 9.59 -4.12 -4.36
CA LYS A 273 9.62 -4.93 -3.14
C LYS A 273 10.90 -5.75 -2.96
N VAL A 274 11.36 -5.80 -1.71
CA VAL A 274 12.40 -6.71 -1.25
C VAL A 274 11.73 -7.84 -0.48
N VAL A 275 12.04 -9.08 -0.83
CA VAL A 275 11.43 -10.29 -0.26
C VAL A 275 12.48 -11.09 0.47
N VAL A 276 12.12 -11.64 1.64
CA VAL A 276 12.95 -12.60 2.37
C VAL A 276 12.43 -14.01 2.06
N LYS A 277 13.31 -14.87 1.55
CA LYS A 277 13.03 -16.27 1.27
C LYS A 277 13.36 -17.10 2.51
N VAL A 278 12.33 -17.66 3.13
CA VAL A 278 12.44 -18.47 4.35
C VAL A 278 12.77 -19.94 4.04
N ARG A 279 12.29 -20.44 2.89
CA ARG A 279 12.52 -21.80 2.37
C ARG A 279 12.66 -21.73 0.86
#